data_AF-A0AAW7FEA2-F1
#
_entry.id   AF-A0AAW7FEA2-F1
#
_cell.length_a   1.000
_cell.length_b   1.000
_cell.length_c   1.000
_cell.angle_alpha   90.00
_cell.angle_beta   90.00
_cell.angle_gamma   90.00
#
_symmetry.space_group_name_H-M   'P 1'
#
loop_
_entity.id
_entity.type
_entity.pdbx_description
1 polymer ?
#
loop_
_entity_poly.entity_id
_entity_poly.type
_entity_poly.pdbx_seq_one_letter_code
_entity_poly.pdbx_strand_id
1 'polypeptide(L)'
;MNTWLIGVDIEVSDLEFPAYFLIQAESLALAEAGVVYMGRTWWQECLEESDGCRWAYRSGKSVWFNSITLLDDVESSILQELKFLDAWVVTGDLTSPRVQNQFNEHWDEFTR
;
A
#
# COMPACT_ATOMS: atom_id res chain seq x y z
N MET A 1 -4.74 -16.04 4.79
CA MET A 1 -4.88 -14.74 4.10
C MET A 1 -4.14 -14.83 2.79
N ASN A 2 -4.63 -14.14 1.76
CA ASN A 2 -3.96 -14.06 0.47
C ASN A 2 -2.88 -12.97 0.54
N THR A 3 -1.74 -13.22 -0.10
CA THR A 3 -0.67 -12.22 -0.25
C THR A 3 -0.75 -11.60 -1.64
N TRP A 4 -0.71 -10.28 -1.68
CA TRP A 4 -0.76 -9.48 -2.89
C TRP A 4 0.52 -8.68 -3.00
N LEU A 5 1.17 -8.72 -4.16
CA LEU A 5 2.23 -7.78 -4.50
C LEU A 5 1.59 -6.51 -5.04
N ILE A 6 1.86 -5.39 -4.38
CA ILE A 6 1.40 -4.06 -4.77
C ILE A 6 2.55 -3.33 -5.45
N GLY A 7 2.26 -2.74 -6.60
CA GLY A 7 3.15 -1.80 -7.28
C GLY A 7 2.53 -0.41 -7.30
N VAL A 8 3.31 0.60 -6.90
CA VAL A 8 2.96 2.01 -7.02
C VAL A 8 4.10 2.78 -7.68
N ASP A 9 3.80 3.91 -8.29
CA ASP A 9 4.79 4.87 -8.76
C ASP A 9 4.74 6.10 -7.87
N ILE A 10 5.92 6.49 -7.35
CA ILE A 10 6.08 7.63 -6.45
C ILE A 10 6.74 8.76 -7.22
N GLU A 11 6.10 9.92 -7.20
CA GLU A 11 6.60 11.14 -7.82
C GLU A 11 7.08 12.14 -6.74
N VAL A 12 8.34 12.56 -6.81
CA VAL A 12 8.94 13.58 -5.93
C VAL A 12 9.83 14.50 -6.75
N SER A 13 9.51 15.80 -6.80
CA SER A 13 10.34 16.81 -7.49
C SER A 13 10.68 16.43 -8.94
N ASP A 14 9.65 16.08 -9.72
CA ASP A 14 9.74 15.64 -11.14
C ASP A 14 10.50 14.31 -11.35
N LEU A 15 10.83 13.57 -10.29
CA LEU A 15 11.37 12.20 -10.37
C LEU A 15 10.27 11.20 -10.06
N GLU A 16 10.10 10.23 -10.96
CA GLU A 16 9.20 9.10 -10.79
C GLU A 16 10.02 7.84 -10.53
N PHE A 17 9.65 7.09 -9.50
CA PHE A 17 10.27 5.80 -9.21
C PHE A 17 9.23 4.78 -8.72
N PRO A 18 9.34 3.52 -9.15
CA PRO A 18 8.44 2.47 -8.72
C PRO A 18 8.78 2.05 -7.28
N ALA A 19 7.75 1.74 -6.51
CA ALA A 19 7.84 1.12 -5.20
C ALA A 19 6.93 -0.10 -5.13
N TYR A 20 7.39 -1.11 -4.38
CA TYR A 20 6.68 -2.37 -4.23
C TYR A 20 6.59 -2.76 -2.76
N PHE A 21 5.45 -3.31 -2.35
CA PHE A 21 5.23 -3.84 -1.01
C PHE A 21 4.20 -4.96 -1.05
N LEU A 22 4.14 -5.75 0.02
CA LEU A 22 3.20 -6.85 0.16
C LEU A 22 2.00 -6.42 1.00
N ILE A 23 0.81 -6.82 0.56
CA ILE A 23 -0.42 -6.76 1.35
C ILE A 23 -0.94 -8.16 1.61
N GLN A 24 -1.22 -8.48 2.86
CA GLN A 24 -1.96 -9.66 3.27
C GLN A 24 -3.40 -9.27 3.59
N ALA A 25 -4.37 -9.85 2.88
CA ALA A 25 -5.79 -9.55 3.07
C ALA A 25 -6.65 -10.80 2.82
N GLU A 26 -7.88 -10.81 3.32
CA GLU A 26 -8.83 -11.91 3.08
C GLU A 26 -9.34 -11.96 1.64
N SER A 27 -9.42 -10.81 0.97
CA SER A 27 -9.96 -10.69 -0.38
C SER A 27 -9.28 -9.56 -1.17
N LEU A 28 -9.44 -9.57 -2.50
CA LEU A 28 -8.97 -8.48 -3.36
C LEU A 28 -9.58 -7.14 -2.94
N ALA A 29 -10.90 -7.09 -2.71
CA ALA A 29 -11.58 -5.87 -2.31
C ALA A 29 -11.02 -5.28 -1.01
N LEU A 30 -10.65 -6.12 -0.05
CA LEU A 30 -10.02 -5.66 1.18
C LEU A 30 -8.58 -5.20 0.96
N ALA A 31 -7.82 -5.86 0.08
CA ALA A 31 -6.49 -5.40 -0.32
C ALA A 31 -6.54 -4.02 -0.99
N GLU A 32 -7.46 -3.83 -1.95
CA GLU A 32 -7.69 -2.54 -2.61
C GLU A 32 -8.10 -1.45 -1.62
N ALA A 33 -9.04 -1.75 -0.70
CA ALA A 33 -9.42 -0.82 0.35
C ALA A 33 -8.22 -0.42 1.24
N GLY A 34 -7.34 -1.40 1.54
CA GLY A 34 -6.08 -1.15 2.23
C GLY A 34 -5.16 -0.21 1.47
N VAL A 35 -4.93 -0.44 0.18
CA VAL A 35 -4.11 0.45 -0.67
C VAL A 35 -4.70 1.86 -0.71
N VAL A 36 -6.03 1.98 -0.87
CA VAL A 36 -6.70 3.28 -0.89
C VAL A 36 -6.52 4.02 0.44
N TYR A 37 -6.66 3.32 1.56
CA TYR A 37 -6.39 3.89 2.87
C TYR A 37 -4.93 4.33 3.00
N MET A 38 -3.99 3.48 2.59
CA MET A 38 -2.56 3.79 2.63
C MET A 38 -2.24 5.03 1.79
N GLY A 39 -2.76 5.10 0.56
CA GLY A 39 -2.62 6.26 -0.32
C GLY A 39 -3.25 7.53 0.25
N ARG A 40 -4.42 7.47 0.88
CA ARG A 40 -5.02 8.66 1.52
C ARG A 40 -4.19 9.20 2.69
N THR A 41 -3.40 8.34 3.31
CA THR A 41 -2.70 8.64 4.57
C THR A 41 -1.18 8.68 4.44
N TRP A 42 -0.60 8.31 3.29
CA TRP A 42 0.84 8.06 3.13
C TRP A 42 1.72 9.21 3.62
N TRP A 43 1.33 10.44 3.27
CA TRP A 43 1.91 11.66 3.82
C TRP A 43 0.82 12.58 4.34
N GLN A 44 1.22 13.51 5.20
CA GLN A 44 0.30 14.54 5.69
C GLN A 44 -0.31 15.35 4.54
N GLU A 45 -1.59 15.69 4.71
CA GLU A 45 -2.34 16.61 3.83
C GLU A 45 -2.42 16.14 2.37
N CYS A 46 -3.03 14.97 2.15
CA CYS A 46 -3.54 14.59 0.83
C CYS A 46 -4.53 15.67 0.35
N LEU A 47 -4.19 16.35 -0.74
CA LEU A 47 -4.97 17.45 -1.31
C LEU A 47 -5.96 16.97 -2.36
N GLU A 48 -5.57 15.96 -3.12
CA GLU A 48 -6.33 15.45 -4.24
C GLU A 48 -6.25 13.93 -4.28
N GLU A 49 -7.41 13.30 -4.36
CA GLU A 49 -7.57 11.90 -4.69
C GLU A 49 -8.28 11.81 -6.04
N SER A 50 -7.69 11.06 -6.98
CA SER A 50 -8.31 10.77 -8.26
C SER A 50 -8.60 9.28 -8.35
N ASP A 51 -9.88 8.94 -8.43
CA ASP A 51 -10.42 7.58 -8.64
C ASP A 51 -9.86 6.48 -7.71
N GLY A 52 -9.34 6.84 -6.53
CA GLY A 52 -8.74 5.89 -5.61
C GLY A 52 -7.43 5.25 -6.12
N CYS A 53 -6.83 5.80 -7.17
CA CYS A 53 -5.59 5.30 -7.76
C CYS A 53 -4.48 6.36 -7.79
N ARG A 54 -4.77 7.59 -7.42
CA ARG A 54 -3.80 8.68 -7.32
C ARG A 54 -4.04 9.49 -6.08
N TRP A 55 -2.95 9.80 -5.37
CA TRP A 55 -2.95 10.70 -4.22
C TRP A 55 -1.87 11.75 -4.40
N ALA A 56 -2.26 13.02 -4.43
CA ALA A 56 -1.33 14.14 -4.48
C ALA A 56 -1.35 14.88 -3.14
N TYR A 57 -0.17 15.27 -2.66
CA TYR A 57 0.02 15.80 -1.31
C TYR A 57 0.55 17.23 -1.38
N ARG A 58 0.29 18.04 -0.34
CA ARG A 58 0.75 19.45 -0.30
C ARG A 58 2.26 19.59 -0.47
N SER A 59 3.03 18.58 -0.06
CA SER A 59 4.49 18.56 -0.24
C SER A 59 4.96 18.50 -1.70
N GLY A 60 4.05 18.45 -2.68
CA GLY A 60 4.36 18.33 -4.11
C GLY A 60 4.70 16.91 -4.54
N LYS A 61 4.45 15.93 -3.68
CA LYS A 61 4.61 14.50 -3.98
C LYS A 61 3.30 13.95 -4.54
N SER A 62 3.40 12.90 -5.34
CA SER A 62 2.24 12.09 -5.76
C SER A 62 2.54 10.61 -5.61
N VAL A 63 1.51 9.82 -5.38
CA VAL A 63 1.57 8.35 -5.46
C VAL A 63 0.51 7.88 -6.44
N TRP A 64 0.89 6.98 -7.32
CA TRP A 64 0.02 6.34 -8.31
C TRP A 64 -0.02 4.84 -8.05
N PHE A 65 -1.21 4.29 -7.88
CA PHE A 65 -1.41 2.85 -7.88
C PHE A 65 -1.27 2.31 -9.30
N ASN A 66 -0.42 1.29 -9.47
CA ASN A 66 -0.08 0.74 -10.78
C ASN A 66 -0.57 -0.72 -10.91
N SER A 67 -0.26 -1.57 -9.92
CA SER A 67 -0.60 -3.00 -10.01
C SER A 67 -0.92 -3.66 -8.67
N ILE A 68 -1.76 -4.69 -8.73
CA ILE A 68 -2.04 -5.63 -7.66
C ILE A 68 -2.04 -7.05 -8.23
N THR A 69 -1.15 -7.89 -7.73
CA THR A 69 -0.96 -9.26 -8.22
C THR A 69 -1.14 -10.25 -7.09
N LEU A 70 -2.05 -11.21 -7.25
CA LEU A 70 -2.18 -12.34 -6.31
C LEU A 70 -0.95 -13.22 -6.45
N LEU A 71 -0.27 -13.47 -5.33
CA LEU A 71 0.86 -14.38 -5.29
C LEU A 71 0.39 -15.78 -4.92
N ASP A 72 1.01 -16.79 -5.52
CA ASP A 72 0.89 -18.15 -4.99
C ASP A 72 1.71 -18.34 -3.71
N ASP A 73 1.56 -19.50 -3.07
CA ASP A 73 2.24 -19.80 -1.79
C ASP A 73 3.77 -19.77 -1.92
N VAL A 74 4.32 -20.17 -3.08
CA VAL A 74 5.78 -20.22 -3.31
C VAL A 74 6.32 -18.81 -3.52
N GLU A 75 5.67 -18.02 -4.38
CA GLU A 75 6.01 -16.62 -4.62
C GLU A 75 5.92 -15.79 -3.34
N SER A 76 4.84 -15.98 -2.57
CA SER A 76 4.66 -15.31 -1.28
C SER A 76 5.78 -15.65 -0.30
N SER A 77 6.15 -16.94 -0.18
CA SER A 77 7.22 -17.37 0.71
C SER A 77 8.57 -16.76 0.33
N ILE A 78 8.90 -16.79 -0.97
CA ILE A 78 10.16 -16.23 -1.47
C ILE A 78 10.22 -14.73 -1.19
N LEU A 79 9.19 -13.96 -1.57
CA LEU A 79 9.22 -12.51 -1.44
C LEU A 79 9.26 -12.04 0.02
N GLN A 80 8.57 -12.75 0.93
CA GLN A 80 8.62 -12.43 2.37
C GLN A 80 10.00 -12.71 2.98
N GLU A 81 10.70 -13.76 2.53
CA GLU A 81 12.03 -14.10 3.04
C GLU A 81 13.13 -13.13 2.62
N LEU A 82 12.91 -12.35 1.55
CA LEU A 82 13.90 -11.39 1.05
C LEU A 82 14.09 -10.17 1.98
N LYS A 83 13.14 -9.90 2.89
CA LYS A 83 13.22 -8.86 3.95
C LYS A 83 13.46 -7.41 3.49
N PHE A 84 13.41 -7.12 2.19
CA PHE A 84 13.49 -5.74 1.68
C PHE A 84 12.12 -5.16 1.31
N LEU A 85 11.11 -6.01 1.10
CA LEU A 85 9.73 -5.57 0.87
C LEU A 85 9.05 -5.39 2.22
N ASP A 86 8.47 -4.21 2.43
CA ASP A 86 7.55 -4.01 3.53
C ASP A 86 6.32 -4.89 3.33
N ALA A 87 5.82 -5.45 4.43
CA ALA A 87 4.65 -6.32 4.44
C ALA A 87 3.60 -5.78 5.43
N TRP A 88 2.40 -5.58 4.90
CA TRP A 88 1.26 -5.03 5.63
C TRP A 88 0.12 -6.03 5.65
N VAL A 89 -0.56 -6.12 6.78
CA VAL A 89 -1.77 -6.92 6.98
C VAL A 89 -2.95 -5.95 7.01
N VAL A 90 -3.93 -6.21 6.14
CA VAL A 90 -5.16 -5.43 6.04
C VAL A 90 -6.32 -6.22 6.62
N THR A 91 -6.95 -5.64 7.64
CA THR A 91 -8.11 -6.21 8.35
C THR A 91 -9.23 -5.18 8.46
N GLY A 92 -10.35 -5.55 9.07
CA GLY A 92 -11.51 -4.66 9.23
C GLY A 92 -12.50 -4.80 8.08
N ASP A 93 -13.13 -3.69 7.71
CA ASP A 93 -14.11 -3.63 6.62
C ASP A 93 -13.64 -2.71 5.48
N LEU A 94 -14.36 -2.74 4.36
CA LEU A 94 -14.01 -1.98 3.15
C LEU A 94 -14.06 -0.46 3.32
N THR A 95 -14.76 0.05 4.34
CA THR A 95 -14.93 1.49 4.59
C THR A 95 -13.98 2.01 5.67
N SER A 96 -13.54 1.13 6.56
CA SER A 96 -12.65 1.45 7.66
C SER A 96 -11.59 0.34 7.82
N PRO A 97 -10.74 0.13 6.79
CA PRO A 97 -9.68 -0.87 6.84
C PRO A 97 -8.64 -0.48 7.90
N ARG A 98 -8.02 -1.49 8.49
CA ARG A 98 -6.90 -1.34 9.41
C ARG A 98 -5.67 -1.94 8.76
N VAL A 99 -4.61 -1.15 8.65
CA VAL A 99 -3.35 -1.56 8.01
C VAL A 99 -2.25 -1.54 9.07
N GLN A 100 -1.64 -2.70 9.31
CA GLN A 100 -0.59 -2.90 10.31
C GLN A 100 0.52 -3.79 9.76
N ASN A 101 1.75 -3.65 10.23
CA ASN A 101 2.82 -4.57 9.86
C ASN A 101 2.83 -5.83 10.74
N GLN A 102 3.79 -6.73 10.51
CA GLN A 102 3.99 -7.96 11.28
C GLN A 102 4.34 -7.75 12.77
N PHE A 103 4.68 -6.52 13.17
CA PHE A 103 4.99 -6.13 14.54
C PHE A 103 3.82 -5.42 15.23
N ASN A 104 2.63 -5.41 14.62
CA ASN A 104 1.43 -4.68 15.05
C ASN A 104 1.59 -3.15 15.06
N GLU A 105 2.60 -2.62 14.36
CA GLU A 105 2.76 -1.17 14.20
C GLU A 105 1.81 -0.71 13.09
N HIS A 106 1.15 0.41 13.31
CA HIS A 106 0.10 0.89 12.43
C HIS A 106 0.67 1.69 11.26
N TRP A 107 0.09 1.52 10.06
CA TRP A 107 0.54 2.25 8.87
C TRP A 107 0.65 3.77 9.11
N ASP A 108 -0.39 4.37 9.70
CA ASP A 108 -0.47 5.80 9.99
C ASP A 108 0.64 6.30 10.93
N GLU A 109 1.28 5.42 11.70
CA GLU A 109 2.44 5.78 12.54
C GLU A 109 3.74 5.90 11.72
N PHE A 110 3.81 5.28 10.54
CA PHE A 110 4.94 5.38 9.60
C PHE A 110 4.80 6.50 8.58
N THR A 111 3.58 7.03 8.42
CA THR A 111 3.30 8.12 7.49
C THR A 111 4.08 9.37 7.91
N ARG A 112 4.78 10.00 6.97
CA ARG A 112 5.68 11.14 7.24
C ARG A 112 5.21 12.47 6.66
#